data_AF-A0A452ZWJ7-F1
#
_entry.id   AF-A0A452ZWJ7-F1
#
_cell.length_a   1.000
_cell.length_b   1.000
_cell.length_c   1.000
_cell.angle_alpha   90.00
_cell.angle_beta   90.00
_cell.angle_gamma   90.00
#
_symmetry.space_group_name_H-M   'P 1'
#
loop_
_entity.id
_entity.type
_entity.pdbx_description
1 polymer ?
#
loop_
_entity_poly.entity_id
_entity_poly.type
_entity_poly.pdbx_seq_one_letter_code
_entity_poly.pdbx_strand_id
1 'polypeptide(L)'
;MPGDEQEELVMTSTQNSILNMHCPLTLKPIVELENPVRCMDCRHIYDKDPIMSHIRRSKAPNCPVAGCPAVLQVARIFCDTFLRMEIEELRSSRPSAPNATEVEDISDQGEDEAEDLMDDDEDE
;
A
#
# COMPACT_ATOMS: atom_id res chain seq x y z
N MET A 1 1.80 17.95 40.70
CA MET A 1 2.05 19.11 39.82
C MET A 1 0.83 19.29 38.94
N PRO A 2 0.38 20.53 38.69
CA PRO A 2 -0.65 20.82 37.70
C PRO A 2 -0.06 20.66 36.30
N GLY A 3 -0.77 19.98 35.41
CA GLY A 3 -0.32 19.77 34.03
C GLY A 3 -0.91 18.51 33.42
N ASP A 4 -2.24 18.36 33.46
CA ASP A 4 -2.92 17.47 32.52
C ASP A 4 -2.88 18.17 31.16
N GLU A 5 -1.74 18.05 30.48
CA GLU A 5 -1.60 18.29 29.05
C GLU A 5 -2.56 17.34 28.34
N GLN A 6 -3.78 17.82 28.12
CA GLN A 6 -4.74 17.15 27.24
C GLN A 6 -4.13 17.22 25.84
N GLU A 7 -3.43 16.15 25.45
CA GLU A 7 -3.10 15.91 24.06
C GLU A 7 -4.41 15.92 23.28
N GLU A 8 -4.68 17.00 22.55
CA GLU A 8 -5.81 17.12 21.65
C GLU A 8 -5.62 16.10 20.52
N LEU A 9 -6.11 14.89 20.75
CA LEU A 9 -6.21 13.84 19.73
C LEU A 9 -7.22 14.29 18.68
N VAL A 10 -6.75 15.05 17.70
CA VAL A 10 -7.54 15.40 16.52
C VAL A 10 -7.82 14.11 15.76
N MET A 11 -9.02 13.58 15.89
CA MET A 11 -9.48 12.47 15.05
C MET A 11 -9.66 13.00 13.63
N THR A 12 -8.60 12.93 12.81
CA THR A 12 -8.63 13.15 11.36
C THR A 12 -9.28 11.97 10.64
N SER A 13 -10.39 11.47 11.17
CA SER A 13 -11.19 10.41 10.55
C SER A 13 -11.96 11.01 9.38
N THR A 14 -11.26 11.43 8.34
CA THR A 14 -11.87 11.64 7.03
C THR A 14 -12.48 10.29 6.65
N GLN A 15 -13.81 10.22 6.56
CA GLN A 15 -14.53 9.00 6.21
C GLN A 15 -14.23 8.66 4.74
N ASN A 16 -13.05 8.10 4.49
CA ASN A 16 -12.63 7.73 3.16
C ASN A 16 -13.48 6.54 2.70
N SER A 17 -14.33 6.72 1.68
CA SER A 17 -15.22 5.66 1.20
C SER A 17 -14.50 4.61 0.33
N ILE A 18 -13.19 4.82 0.11
CA ILE A 18 -12.29 3.94 -0.62
C ILE A 18 -12.04 2.65 0.19
N LEU A 19 -12.43 1.51 -0.37
CA LEU A 19 -12.34 0.20 0.31
C LEU A 19 -11.03 -0.55 0.08
N ASN A 20 -10.24 -0.16 -0.91
CA ASN A 20 -8.95 -0.74 -1.24
C ASN A 20 -7.94 0.37 -1.46
N MET A 21 -6.66 0.17 -1.15
CA MET A 21 -5.62 1.20 -1.37
C MET A 21 -4.82 0.99 -2.66
N HIS A 22 -4.90 -0.22 -3.20
CA HIS A 22 -4.19 -0.66 -4.40
C HIS A 22 -5.18 -1.30 -5.37
N CYS A 23 -4.93 -1.17 -6.67
CA CYS A 23 -5.69 -1.90 -7.68
C CYS A 23 -5.40 -3.41 -7.55
N PRO A 24 -6.41 -4.27 -7.35
CA PRO A 24 -6.21 -5.71 -7.19
C PRO A 24 -5.60 -6.43 -8.41
N LEU A 25 -5.60 -5.79 -9.59
CA LEU A 25 -5.08 -6.37 -10.84
C LEU A 25 -3.67 -5.89 -11.17
N THR A 26 -3.37 -4.60 -10.96
CA THR A 26 -2.07 -4.01 -11.32
C THR A 26 -1.16 -3.78 -10.12
N LEU A 27 -1.70 -3.91 -8.90
CA LEU A 27 -1.04 -3.60 -7.63
C LEU A 27 -0.60 -2.13 -7.49
N LYS A 28 -0.87 -1.28 -8.49
CA LYS A 28 -0.62 0.15 -8.42
C LYS A 28 -1.48 0.76 -7.31
N PRO A 29 -0.92 1.69 -6.52
CA PRO A 29 -1.72 2.42 -5.54
C PRO A 29 -2.77 3.25 -6.29
N ILE A 30 -3.96 3.40 -5.70
CA ILE A 30 -5.10 4.05 -6.37
C ILE A 30 -4.78 5.50 -6.75
N VAL A 31 -3.96 6.17 -5.94
CA VAL A 31 -3.50 7.54 -6.21
C VAL A 31 -2.66 7.66 -7.48
N GLU A 32 -2.08 6.57 -8.00
CA GLU A 32 -1.30 6.56 -9.24
C GLU A 32 -2.11 6.09 -10.46
N LEU A 33 -3.39 5.77 -10.29
CA LEU A 33 -4.25 5.37 -11.41
C LEU A 33 -4.62 6.58 -12.28
N GLU A 34 -4.37 6.48 -13.58
CA GLU A 34 -4.75 7.49 -14.56
C GLU A 34 -6.27 7.47 -14.81
N ASN A 35 -6.83 6.28 -14.96
CA ASN A 35 -8.24 6.06 -15.25
C ASN A 35 -8.87 5.14 -14.19
N PRO A 36 -9.08 5.62 -12.95
CA PRO A 36 -9.69 4.82 -11.89
C PRO A 36 -11.17 4.57 -12.20
N VAL A 37 -11.62 3.33 -12.00
CA VAL A 37 -13.02 2.93 -12.13
C VAL A 37 -13.44 2.14 -10.90
N ARG A 38 -14.71 2.27 -10.50
CA ARG A 38 -15.28 1.59 -9.33
C ARG A 38 -16.43 0.69 -9.75
N CYS A 39 -16.50 -0.50 -9.16
CA CYS A 39 -17.66 -1.38 -9.31
C CYS A 39 -18.79 -0.91 -8.40
N MET A 40 -20.02 -0.77 -8.93
CA MET A 40 -21.17 -0.36 -8.13
C MET A 40 -21.59 -1.38 -7.06
N ASP A 41 -21.38 -2.67 -7.34
CA ASP A 41 -21.87 -3.75 -6.47
C ASP A 41 -20.96 -3.99 -5.25
N CYS A 42 -19.64 -3.82 -5.40
CA CYS A 42 -18.67 -4.04 -4.32
C CYS A 42 -17.82 -2.82 -3.93
N ARG A 43 -17.96 -1.68 -4.64
CA ARG A 43 -17.20 -0.43 -4.43
C ARG A 43 -15.67 -0.53 -4.51
N HIS A 44 -15.11 -1.67 -4.90
CA HIS A 44 -13.68 -1.79 -5.18
C HIS A 44 -13.27 -1.01 -6.44
N ILE A 45 -12.07 -0.46 -6.39
CA ILE A 45 -11.50 0.43 -7.40
C ILE A 45 -10.41 -0.31 -8.20
N TYR A 46 -10.42 -0.09 -9.50
CA TYR A 46 -9.53 -0.73 -10.47
C TYR A 46 -8.99 0.29 -11.48
N ASP A 47 -7.92 -0.12 -12.15
CA ASP A 47 -7.50 0.50 -13.40
C ASP A 47 -8.42 0.04 -14.55
N LYS A 48 -8.83 0.97 -15.41
CA LYS A 48 -9.85 0.77 -16.45
C LYS A 48 -9.45 -0.29 -17.48
N ASP A 49 -8.25 -0.24 -18.03
CA ASP A 49 -7.89 -1.16 -19.13
C ASP A 49 -7.68 -2.61 -18.65
N PRO A 50 -7.00 -2.84 -17.51
CA PRO A 50 -6.84 -4.18 -16.94
C PRO A 50 -8.17 -4.81 -16.53
N ILE A 51 -9.08 -4.05 -15.88
CA ILE A 51 -10.36 -4.61 -15.44
C ILE A 51 -11.26 -4.96 -16.62
N MET A 52 -11.27 -4.12 -17.66
CA MET A 52 -12.05 -4.38 -18.87
C MET A 52 -11.51 -5.60 -19.62
N SER A 53 -10.19 -5.78 -19.65
CA SER A 53 -9.54 -6.96 -20.23
C SER A 53 -9.83 -8.23 -19.42
N HIS A 54 -9.84 -8.12 -18.09
CA HIS A 54 -10.18 -9.23 -17.18
C HIS A 54 -11.61 -9.73 -17.41
N ILE A 55 -12.58 -8.82 -17.52
CA ILE A 55 -13.99 -9.14 -17.78
C ILE A 55 -14.23 -9.70 -19.17
N ARG A 56 -13.42 -9.31 -20.16
CA ARG A 56 -13.50 -9.88 -21.51
C ARG A 56 -12.91 -11.28 -21.59
N ARG A 57 -11.86 -11.57 -20.82
CA ARG A 57 -11.17 -12.87 -20.82
C ARG A 57 -11.98 -13.96 -20.12
N SER A 58 -12.67 -13.60 -19.04
CA SER A 58 -13.45 -14.52 -18.22
C SER A 58 -14.93 -14.23 -18.38
N LYS A 59 -15.75 -15.26 -18.62
CA LYS A 59 -17.20 -15.07 -18.73
C LYS A 59 -17.77 -14.87 -17.32
N ALA A 60 -18.06 -13.61 -16.95
CA ALA A 60 -18.55 -13.19 -15.63
C ALA A 60 -17.56 -13.50 -14.48
N PRO A 61 -16.38 -12.83 -14.43
CA PRO A 61 -15.44 -13.05 -13.36
C PRO A 61 -15.93 -12.46 -12.05
N ASN A 62 -15.59 -13.12 -10.95
CA ASN A 62 -15.73 -12.54 -9.63
C ASN A 62 -14.75 -11.38 -9.44
N CYS A 63 -15.07 -10.51 -8.49
CA CYS A 63 -14.16 -9.51 -7.98
C CYS A 63 -12.84 -10.18 -7.54
N PRO A 64 -11.67 -9.71 -7.99
CA PRO A 64 -10.36 -10.28 -7.63
C PRO A 64 -9.95 -10.02 -6.17
N VAL A 65 -10.71 -9.21 -5.42
CA VAL A 65 -10.48 -9.03 -3.99
C VAL A 65 -10.92 -10.28 -3.24
N ALA A 66 -10.02 -10.85 -2.45
CA ALA A 66 -10.28 -12.04 -1.66
C ALA A 66 -11.52 -11.85 -0.77
N GLY A 67 -12.44 -12.83 -0.81
CA GLY A 67 -13.67 -12.80 -0.02
C GLY A 67 -14.80 -11.92 -0.57
N CYS A 68 -14.61 -11.23 -1.70
CA CYS A 68 -15.68 -10.47 -2.32
C CYS A 68 -16.56 -11.35 -3.23
N PRO A 69 -17.86 -11.50 -2.97
CA PRO A 69 -18.74 -12.36 -3.77
C PRO A 69 -19.28 -11.70 -5.05
N ALA A 70 -18.92 -10.43 -5.30
CA ALA A 70 -19.49 -9.67 -6.41
C ALA A 70 -18.97 -10.17 -7.76
N VAL A 71 -19.88 -10.30 -8.73
CA VAL A 71 -19.57 -10.67 -10.11
C VAL A 71 -19.41 -9.40 -10.94
N LEU A 72 -18.26 -9.25 -11.59
CA LEU A 72 -17.94 -8.05 -12.35
C LEU A 72 -18.66 -8.04 -13.71
N GLN A 73 -19.30 -6.92 -14.00
CA GLN A 73 -19.95 -6.65 -15.27
C GLN A 73 -19.51 -5.29 -15.82
N VAL A 74 -19.30 -5.19 -17.13
CA VAL A 74 -18.91 -3.93 -17.78
C VAL A 74 -19.91 -2.81 -17.48
N ALA A 75 -21.21 -3.13 -17.47
CA ALA A 75 -22.30 -2.20 -17.18
C ALA A 75 -22.44 -1.81 -15.69
N ARG A 76 -21.52 -2.25 -14.83
CA ARG A 76 -21.48 -1.95 -13.39
C ARG A 76 -20.17 -1.26 -12.99
N ILE A 77 -19.27 -0.99 -13.94
CA ILE A 77 -17.95 -0.41 -13.68
C ILE A 77 -17.87 0.95 -14.33
N PHE A 78 -17.75 1.98 -13.51
CA PHE A 78 -17.74 3.37 -13.96
C PHE A 78 -16.76 4.21 -13.15
N CYS A 79 -16.24 5.26 -13.77
CA CYS A 79 -15.56 6.33 -13.06
C CYS A 79 -16.62 7.36 -12.63
N ASP A 80 -16.96 7.37 -11.34
CA ASP A 80 -17.84 8.38 -10.76
C ASP A 80 -17.07 9.70 -10.53
N THR A 81 -17.76 10.84 -10.57
CA THR A 81 -17.19 12.15 -10.21
C THR A 81 -16.71 12.14 -8.76
N PHE A 82 -17.46 11.50 -7.86
CA PHE A 82 -17.06 11.36 -6.45
C PHE A 82 -15.78 10.57 -6.28
N LEU A 83 -15.62 9.47 -7.03
CA LEU A 83 -14.41 8.64 -6.97
C LEU A 83 -13.15 9.47 -7.29
N ARG A 84 -13.24 10.35 -8.29
CA ARG A 84 -12.10 11.23 -8.64
C ARG A 84 -11.79 12.22 -7.53
N MET A 85 -12.81 12.81 -6.91
CA MET A 85 -12.62 13.74 -5.79
C MET A 85 -11.98 13.06 -4.59
N GLU A 86 -12.46 11.87 -4.22
CA GLU A 86 -11.91 11.08 -3.11
C GLU A 86 -10.43 10.71 -3.33
N ILE A 87 -10.09 10.30 -4.55
CA ILE A 87 -8.70 9.98 -4.90
C ILE A 87 -7.81 11.23 -4.85
N GLU A 88 -8.33 12.38 -5.30
CA GLU A 88 -7.59 13.64 -5.29
C GLU A 88 -7.36 14.19 -3.88
N GLU A 89 -8.35 14.04 -3.00
CA GLU A 89 -8.20 14.33 -1.57
C GLU A 89 -7.15 13.42 -0.94
N LEU A 90 -7.13 12.12 -1.32
CA LEU A 90 -6.14 11.17 -0.85
C LEU A 90 -4.72 11.51 -1.32
N ARG A 91 -4.58 12.07 -2.52
CA ARG A 91 -3.30 12.59 -3.03
C ARG A 91 -2.83 13.80 -2.24
N SER A 92 -3.75 14.70 -1.92
CA SER A 92 -3.46 15.97 -1.21
C SER A 92 -3.13 15.77 0.26
N SER A 93 -3.74 14.76 0.89
CA SER A 93 -3.56 14.43 2.32
C SER A 93 -2.35 13.55 2.59
N ARG A 94 -1.71 12.97 1.55
CA ARG A 94 -0.42 12.31 1.73
C ARG A 94 0.61 13.36 2.16
N PRO A 95 1.21 13.26 3.36
CA PRO A 95 2.43 14.02 3.60
C PRO A 95 3.41 13.61 2.50
N SER A 96 4.08 14.58 1.89
CA SER A 96 5.22 14.30 1.03
C SER A 96 6.28 13.59 1.87
N ALA A 97 6.18 12.27 1.98
CA ALA A 97 7.21 11.41 2.51
C ALA A 97 8.08 11.03 1.31
N PRO A 98 9.23 11.69 1.08
CA PRO A 98 10.31 10.95 0.48
C PRO A 98 10.62 9.76 1.41
N ASN A 99 11.10 8.65 0.83
CA ASN A 99 11.91 7.62 1.50
C ASN A 99 11.47 7.09 2.89
N ALA A 100 10.40 6.28 2.96
CA ALA A 100 10.25 5.30 4.05
C ALA A 100 11.11 4.03 3.81
N THR A 101 12.39 4.21 3.48
CA THR A 101 13.36 3.13 3.21
C THR A 101 14.73 3.47 3.78
N GLU A 102 14.83 3.79 5.07
CA GLU A 102 16.11 3.84 5.79
C GLU A 102 15.92 3.27 7.19
N VAL A 103 15.82 1.95 7.29
CA VAL A 103 16.19 1.22 8.51
C VAL A 103 17.42 0.41 8.13
N GLU A 104 18.61 0.94 8.41
CA GLU A 104 19.85 0.17 8.35
C GLU A 104 19.89 -0.74 9.58
N ASP A 105 19.67 -2.03 9.36
CA ASP A 105 19.85 -3.09 10.35
C ASP A 105 21.35 -3.37 10.48
N ILE A 106 22.01 -2.68 11.41
CA ILE A 106 23.42 -2.91 11.73
C ILE A 106 23.48 -4.08 12.72
N SER A 107 23.32 -5.31 12.21
CA SER A 107 23.63 -6.51 12.99
C SER A 107 25.15 -6.68 13.01
N ASP A 108 25.74 -6.29 14.14
CA ASP A 108 27.15 -6.50 14.51
C ASP A 108 27.48 -8.01 14.46
N GLN A 109 28.17 -8.45 13.41
CA GLN A 109 28.72 -9.80 13.26
C GLN A 109 30.20 -9.69 12.92
N GLY A 110 31.01 -9.50 13.96
CA GLY A 110 32.45 -9.73 13.93
C GLY A 110 32.81 -10.80 14.95
N GLU A 111 32.47 -12.05 14.65
CA GLU A 111 33.00 -13.22 15.37
C GLU A 111 33.94 -13.97 14.41
N ASP A 112 35.21 -14.04 14.84
CA ASP A 112 36.25 -15.04 14.53
C ASP A 112 36.83 -15.02 13.09
N GLU A 113 38.13 -14.99 12.80
CA GLU A 113 39.20 -15.90 13.23
C GLU A 113 40.60 -15.30 12.97
N ALA A 114 41.54 -15.48 13.90
CA ALA A 114 42.95 -15.76 13.59
C ALA A 114 43.68 -16.13 14.90
N GLU A 115 43.87 -17.43 15.05
CA GLU A 115 44.69 -18.06 16.07
C GLU A 115 46.20 -17.81 15.79
N ASP A 116 47.00 -17.96 16.84
CA ASP A 116 48.43 -18.27 16.83
C ASP A 116 49.46 -17.20 16.45
N LEU A 117 50.13 -16.63 17.46
CA LEU A 117 51.60 -16.61 17.57
C LEU A 117 51.99 -16.51 19.06
N MET A 118 52.32 -17.65 19.66
CA MET A 118 53.05 -17.71 20.93
C MET A 118 54.52 -17.42 20.63
N ASP A 119 55.05 -16.29 21.13
CA ASP A 119 56.49 -16.01 21.12
C ASP A 119 57.15 -16.86 22.22
N ASP A 120 57.55 -18.08 21.88
CA ASP A 120 58.59 -18.84 22.58
C ASP A 120 59.79 -18.94 21.64
N ASP A 121 60.85 -18.19 21.94
CA ASP A 121 62.23 -18.58 21.66
C ASP A 121 63.15 -17.76 22.59
N GLU A 122 63.34 -18.30 23.81
CA GLU A 122 64.65 -18.26 24.48
C GLU A 122 65.62 -19.09 23.62
N ASP A 123 66.71 -18.49 23.13
CA ASP A 123 68.06 -19.07 23.09
C ASP A 123 69.01 -18.15 22.28
N GLU A 124 69.88 -17.40 22.98
CA GLU A 124 71.37 -17.51 22.96
C GLU A 124 72.06 -16.34 23.68
#